data_AF-A0A965CBQ2-F1
#
_entry.id   AF-A0A965CBQ2-F1
#
_cell.length_a   1.000
_cell.length_b   1.000
_cell.length_c   1.000
_cell.angle_alpha   90.00
_cell.angle_beta   90.00
_cell.angle_gamma   90.00
#
_symmetry.space_group_name_H-M   'P 1'
#
loop_
_entity.id
_entity.type
_entity.pdbx_description
1 polymer ?
#
loop_
_entity_poly.entity_id
_entity_poly.type
_entity_poly.pdbx_seq_one_letter_code
_entity_poly.pdbx_strand_id
1 'polypeptide(L)' 'MKDEYLSRCVVDPLKKTVYLYSSEGSEKQVSCETVEQFMNVLEFVRNTVDEETLSYANPVI' A
#
# COMPACT_ATOMS: atom_id res chain seq x y z
N MET A 1 -14.64 -16.15 14.88
CA MET A 1 -14.41 -14.91 14.10
C MET A 1 -13.39 -15.27 13.03
N LYS A 2 -13.56 -14.78 11.80
CA LYS A 2 -12.45 -14.83 10.84
C LYS A 2 -11.50 -13.70 11.24
N ASP A 3 -10.20 -13.97 11.24
CA ASP A 3 -9.22 -12.91 11.50
C ASP A 3 -9.21 -11.95 10.31
N GLU A 4 -9.29 -10.64 10.58
CA GLU A 4 -9.12 -9.61 9.56
C GLU A 4 -7.64 -9.54 9.17
N TYR A 5 -7.35 -9.61 7.87
CA TYR A 5 -5.99 -9.51 7.34
C TYR A 5 -5.93 -8.51 6.20
N LEU A 6 -4.70 -8.09 5.86
CA LEU A 6 -4.46 -7.25 4.71
C LEU A 6 -4.70 -8.05 3.42
N SER A 7 -5.71 -7.67 2.63
CA SER A 7 -6.06 -8.35 1.37
C SER A 7 -5.38 -7.73 0.15
N ARG A 8 -5.04 -6.42 0.21
CA ARG A 8 -4.35 -5.73 -0.87
C ARG A 8 -3.60 -4.50 -0.38
N CYS A 9 -2.40 -4.27 -0.91
CA CYS A 9 -1.61 -3.08 -0.70
C CYS A 9 -1.31 -2.42 -2.05
N VAL A 10 -1.78 -1.19 -2.26
CA VAL A 10 -1.58 -0.45 -3.52
C VAL A 10 -0.65 0.74 -3.28
N VAL A 11 0.48 0.76 -3.98
CA VAL A 11 1.42 1.89 -3.97
C VAL A 11 1.11 2.80 -5.17
N ASP A 12 0.91 4.08 -4.91
CA ASP A 12 0.78 5.13 -5.93
C ASP A 12 2.01 6.06 -5.88
N PRO A 13 3.03 5.83 -6.73
CA PRO A 13 4.24 6.65 -6.75
C PRO A 13 4.01 8.09 -7.20
N LEU A 14 2.96 8.36 -7.99
CA LEU A 14 2.64 9.70 -8.46
C LEU A 14 2.11 10.56 -7.32
N LYS A 15 1.31 9.96 -6.43
CA LYS A 15 0.76 10.63 -5.24
C LYS A 15 1.64 10.51 -4.00
N LYS A 16 2.67 9.66 -4.03
CA LYS A 16 3.47 9.26 -2.86
C LYS A 16 2.58 8.70 -1.74
N THR A 17 1.60 7.87 -2.12
CA THR A 17 0.59 7.34 -1.20
C THR A 17 0.56 5.82 -1.26
N VAL A 18 0.37 5.19 -0.11
CA VAL A 18 0.12 3.75 0.01
C VAL A 18 -1.30 3.53 0.53
N TYR A 19 -2.07 2.69 -0.16
CA TYR A 19 -3.42 2.30 0.19
C TYR A 19 -3.45 0.85 0.68
N LEU A 20 -4.13 0.60 1.80
CA LEU A 20 -4.22 -0.69 2.46
C LEU A 20 -5.68 -1.10 2.52
N TYR A 21 -6.00 -2.27 1.99
CA TYR A 21 -7.34 -2.83 1.97
C TYR A 21 -7.36 -4.11 2.78
N SER A 22 -8.29 -4.22 3.72
CA SER A 22 -8.49 -5.43 4.52
C SER A 22 -9.34 -6.46 3.78
N SER A 23 -9.37 -7.69 4.30
CA SER A 23 -10.29 -8.75 3.89
C SER A 23 -11.76 -8.43 4.22
N GLU A 24 -12.03 -7.49 5.12
CA GLU A 24 -13.39 -7.12 5.56
C GLU A 24 -13.89 -5.80 4.95
N GLY A 25 -13.11 -5.19 4.05
CA GLY A 25 -13.50 -3.97 3.32
C GLY A 25 -13.07 -2.66 3.98
N SER A 26 -12.43 -2.71 5.16
CA SER A 26 -11.75 -1.55 5.75
C SER A 26 -10.62 -1.03 4.84
N GLU A 27 -10.50 0.28 4.71
CA GLU A 27 -9.42 0.95 3.97
C GLU A 27 -8.61 1.87 4.88
N LYS A 28 -7.29 1.90 4.69
CA LYS A 28 -6.39 2.91 5.25
C LYS A 28 -5.49 3.47 4.17
N GLN A 29 -5.06 4.73 4.35
CA GLN A 29 -4.10 5.37 3.47
C GLN A 29 -2.94 5.97 4.26
N VAL A 30 -1.75 5.92 3.67
CA VAL A 30 -0.53 6.55 4.19
C VAL A 30 -0.02 7.49 3.11
N SER A 31 -0.29 8.78 3.30
CA SER A 31 0.19 9.85 2.40
C SER A 31 1.55 10.35 2.88
N CYS A 32 2.52 10.42 1.99
CA CYS A 32 3.86 10.92 2.31
C CYS A 32 4.05 12.34 1.76
N GLU A 33 4.67 13.22 2.55
CA GLU A 33 4.93 14.60 2.14
C GLU A 33 6.24 14.70 1.35
N THR A 34 7.24 13.91 1.75
CA THR A 34 8.57 13.91 1.13
C THR A 34 8.85 12.62 0.37
N VAL A 35 9.79 12.68 -0.56
CA VAL A 35 10.25 11.48 -1.30
C VAL A 35 10.94 10.50 -0.36
N GLU A 36 11.71 10.98 0.60
CA GLU A 36 12.40 10.14 1.60
C GLU A 36 11.41 9.33 2.44
N GLN A 37 10.35 9.97 2.97
CA GLN A 37 9.28 9.27 3.68
C GLN A 37 8.66 8.17 2.81
N PHE A 38 8.36 8.49 1.55
CA PHE A 38 7.78 7.54 0.63
C PHE A 38 8.70 6.35 0.35
N MET A 39 10.00 6.58 0.16
CA MET A 39 10.99 5.52 -0.06
C MET A 39 11.11 4.61 1.16
N ASN A 40 11.11 5.17 2.38
CA ASN A 40 11.15 4.40 3.62
C ASN A 40 9.90 3.52 3.78
N VAL A 41 8.71 4.06 3.49
CA VAL A 41 7.45 3.29 3.53
C VAL A 41 7.43 2.21 2.44
N LEU A 42 7.88 2.53 1.22
CA LEU A 42 7.94 1.57 0.12
C LEU A 42 8.86 0.39 0.44
N GLU A 43 10.04 0.65 1.01
CA GLU A 43 10.95 -0.40 1.46
C GLU A 43 10.30 -1.29 2.53
N PHE A 44 9.67 -0.69 3.53
CA PHE A 44 8.96 -1.43 4.58
C PHE A 44 7.87 -2.33 3.99
N VAL A 45 7.03 -1.81 3.09
CA VAL A 45 5.97 -2.57 2.43
C VAL A 45 6.56 -3.77 1.67
N ARG A 46 7.58 -3.55 0.84
CA ARG A 46 8.21 -4.61 0.03
C ARG A 46 8.85 -5.71 0.87
N ASN A 47 9.28 -5.40 2.09
CA ASN A 47 9.85 -6.37 3.03
C ASN A 47 8.79 -7.09 3.88
N THR A 48 7.54 -6.61 3.89
CA THR A 48 6.49 -7.09 4.79
C THR A 48 5.41 -7.88 4.07
N VAL A 49 5.04 -7.50 2.85
CA VAL A 49 3.96 -8.15 2.10
C VAL A 49 4.51 -9.01 0.96
N ASP A 50 3.78 -10.07 0.62
CA ASP A 50 4.09 -10.89 -0.55
C ASP A 50 3.77 -10.17 -1.88
N GLU A 51 4.27 -10.73 -2.98
CA GLU A 51 4.11 -10.19 -4.33
C GLU A 51 2.64 -10.21 -4.80
N GLU A 52 1.80 -11.10 -4.26
CA GLU A 52 0.38 -11.19 -4.63
C GLU A 52 -0.46 -10.10 -3.98
N THR A 53 -0.07 -9.67 -2.78
CA THR A 53 -0.72 -8.62 -2.01
C THR A 53 -0.32 -7.22 -2.51
N LEU A 54 0.91 -7.08 -3.03
CA LEU A 54 1.44 -5.80 -3.50
C LEU A 54 1.02 -5.47 -4.94
N SER A 55 0.46 -4.29 -5.14
CA SER A 55 0.14 -3.73 -6.45
C SER A 55 0.65 -2.30 -6.58
N TYR A 56 0.88 -1.85 -7.81
CA TYR A 56 1.17 -0.45 -8.11
C TYR A 56 -0.02 0.17 -8.86
N ALA A 57 -0.33 1.43 -8.56
CA ALA A 57 -1.34 2.17 -9.29
C ALA A 57 -0.89 2.32 -10.74
N ASN A 58 -1.71 1.85 -11.67
CA ASN A 58 -1.48 2.10 -13.08
C ASN A 58 -1.76 3.57 -13.38
N PRO A 59 -0.85 4.29 -14.07
CA PRO A 59 -1.17 5.60 -14.61
C PRO A 59 -2.38 5.46 -15.54
N VAL A 60 -3.43 6.25 -15.30
CA VAL A 60 -4.50 6.39 -16.29
C VAL A 60 -3.92 7.24 -17.42
N ILE A 61 -3.65 6.62 -18.57
CA ILE A 61 -3.21 7.27 -19.81
C ILE A 61 -4.45 7.71 -20.59
#